data_AF-A0A9W8YDG3-F1
#
_entry.id   AF-A0A9W8YDG3-F1
#
_cell.length_a   1.000
_cell.length_b   1.000
_cell.length_c   1.000
_cell.angle_alpha   90.00
_cell.angle_beta   90.00
_cell.angle_gamma   90.00
#
_symmetry.space_group_name_H-M   'P 1'
#
loop_
_entity.id
_entity.type
_entity.pdbx_description
1 polymer ?
#
loop_
_entity_poly.entity_id
_entity_poly.type
_entity_poly.pdbx_seq_one_letter_code
_entity_poly.pdbx_strand_id
1 'polypeptide(L)'
;MCPQCPTFSPAEEPAVLAHVREALKIADDNIEEAITSFESCEEAYRLCGALYHGRTLPPARQPGNWPEETRVRLKEAFETSSLEEYKAFFAPLAAILHRLTDLRTDIKLAGCTGTTAERLYRLREIVPTVQQLCNDFEEERKKFDILQHDCETVSQIGSVSIADDGFIDQYRTANDWAWSLPETQRAVTVGGRSLDAVTFDLLFADPEKVLHNLVEEDVDVGEDMDVEEGIDW
;
A
#
# COMPACT_ATOMS: atom_id res chain seq x y z
N MET A 1 23.12 -37.09 -11.70
CA MET A 1 21.67 -37.05 -11.39
C MET A 1 21.52 -36.97 -9.89
N CYS A 2 20.70 -36.04 -9.37
CA CYS A 2 20.42 -35.95 -7.94
C CYS A 2 19.66 -37.21 -7.48
N PRO A 3 20.11 -37.92 -6.44
CA PRO A 3 19.47 -39.17 -5.98
C PRO A 3 18.07 -38.96 -5.39
N GLN A 4 17.68 -37.72 -5.09
CA GLN A 4 16.37 -37.37 -4.55
C GLN A 4 15.36 -36.99 -5.64
N CYS A 5 15.79 -36.91 -6.89
CA CYS A 5 14.91 -36.56 -8.01
C CYS A 5 14.07 -37.78 -8.44
N PRO A 6 12.74 -37.64 -8.57
CA PRO A 6 11.90 -38.72 -9.06
C PRO A 6 12.21 -39.05 -10.53
N THR A 7 12.06 -40.33 -10.89
CA THR A 7 12.16 -40.77 -12.28
C THR A 7 10.76 -40.86 -12.91
N PHE A 8 10.62 -40.41 -14.15
CA PHE A 8 9.35 -40.48 -14.88
C PHE A 8 9.51 -41.33 -16.13
N SER A 9 8.41 -41.96 -16.57
CA SER A 9 8.38 -42.51 -17.92
C SER A 9 8.30 -41.37 -18.96
N PRO A 10 8.81 -41.58 -20.20
CA PRO A 10 8.71 -40.58 -21.27
C PRO A 10 7.27 -40.15 -21.59
N ALA A 11 6.28 -40.99 -21.30
CA ALA A 11 4.86 -40.68 -21.52
C ALA A 11 4.29 -39.73 -20.45
N GLU A 12 4.81 -39.76 -19.22
CA GLU A 12 4.34 -38.93 -18.10
C GLU A 12 5.04 -37.56 -18.06
N GLU A 13 6.27 -37.49 -18.57
CA GLU A 13 7.12 -36.30 -18.47
C GLU A 13 6.45 -35.02 -18.98
N PRO A 14 5.72 -34.99 -20.13
CA PRO A 14 5.04 -33.78 -20.58
C PRO A 14 3.97 -33.26 -19.61
N ALA A 15 3.21 -34.17 -18.98
CA ALA A 15 2.16 -33.80 -18.03
C ALA A 15 2.77 -33.26 -16.72
N VAL A 16 3.85 -33.88 -16.23
CA VAL A 16 4.58 -33.41 -15.05
C VAL A 16 5.19 -32.03 -15.32
N LEU A 17 5.80 -31.83 -16.48
CA LEU A 17 6.38 -30.54 -16.87
C LEU A 17 5.32 -29.44 -16.97
N ALA A 18 4.13 -29.76 -17.50
CA ALA A 18 3.01 -28.82 -17.53
C ALA A 18 2.57 -28.42 -16.11
N HIS A 19 2.41 -29.39 -15.20
CA HIS A 19 2.08 -29.13 -13.80
C HIS A 19 3.13 -28.25 -13.10
N VAL A 20 4.41 -28.55 -13.30
CA VAL A 20 5.50 -27.74 -12.73
C VAL A 20 5.45 -26.29 -13.23
N ARG A 21 5.22 -26.09 -14.53
CA ARG A 21 5.12 -24.74 -15.12
C ARG A 21 3.95 -23.96 -14.55
N GLU A 22 2.79 -24.60 -14.41
CA GLU A 22 1.61 -23.97 -13.84
C GLU A 22 1.84 -23.58 -12.38
N ALA A 23 2.40 -24.49 -11.56
CA ALA A 23 2.69 -24.21 -10.17
C ALA A 23 3.73 -23.09 -9.98
N LEU A 24 4.77 -23.04 -10.82
CA LEU A 24 5.74 -21.94 -10.82
C LEU A 24 5.11 -20.61 -11.24
N LYS A 25 4.18 -20.63 -12.20
CA LYS A 25 3.45 -19.44 -12.62
C LYS A 25 2.57 -18.90 -11.49
N ILE A 26 1.76 -19.74 -10.86
CA ILE A 26 0.94 -19.35 -9.70
C ILE A 26 1.81 -18.76 -8.59
N ALA A 27 2.99 -19.33 -8.33
CA ALA A 27 3.92 -18.79 -7.36
C ALA A 27 4.47 -17.40 -7.76
N ASP A 28 4.81 -17.17 -9.03
CA ASP A 28 5.25 -15.85 -9.53
C ASP A 28 4.12 -14.81 -9.44
N ASP A 29 2.89 -15.20 -9.80
CA ASP A 29 1.70 -14.33 -9.72
C ASP A 29 1.44 -13.89 -8.26
N ASN A 30 1.51 -14.82 -7.30
CA ASN A 30 1.37 -14.50 -5.87
C ASN A 30 2.47 -13.57 -5.35
N ILE A 31 3.72 -13.73 -5.84
CA ILE A 31 4.82 -12.84 -5.48
C ILE A 31 4.56 -11.43 -6.01
N GLU A 32 4.10 -11.30 -7.25
CA GLU A 32 3.80 -10.01 -7.88
C GLU A 32 2.67 -9.26 -7.17
N GLU A 33 1.61 -9.98 -6.77
CA GLU A 33 0.53 -9.42 -5.97
C GLU A 33 1.02 -8.90 -4.61
N ALA A 34 1.87 -9.66 -3.91
CA ALA A 34 2.45 -9.24 -2.63
C ALA A 34 3.37 -8.03 -2.76
N ILE A 35 4.20 -7.97 -3.82
CA ILE A 35 5.07 -6.82 -4.09
C ILE A 35 4.24 -5.56 -4.37
N THR A 36 3.22 -5.67 -5.21
CA THR A 36 2.33 -4.54 -5.55
C THR A 36 1.58 -4.05 -4.31
N SER A 37 1.10 -4.98 -3.47
CA SER A 37 0.39 -4.65 -2.23
C SER A 37 1.28 -3.95 -1.20
N PHE A 38 2.59 -4.20 -1.19
CA PHE A 38 3.51 -3.49 -0.30
C PHE A 38 3.56 -1.99 -0.61
N GLU A 39 3.60 -1.63 -1.90
CA GLU A 39 3.61 -0.22 -2.31
C GLU A 39 2.35 0.50 -1.80
N SER A 40 1.18 -0.16 -1.88
CA SER A 40 -0.07 0.35 -1.29
C SER A 40 0.00 0.52 0.23
N CYS A 41 0.69 -0.37 0.96
CA CYS A 41 0.86 -0.24 2.42
C CYS A 41 1.69 1.00 2.78
N GLU A 42 2.78 1.25 2.05
CA GLU A 42 3.63 2.41 2.27
C GLU A 42 2.90 3.71 1.91
N GLU A 43 2.15 3.72 0.82
CA GLU A 43 1.30 4.86 0.43
C GLU A 43 0.23 5.15 1.49
N ALA A 44 -0.49 4.12 1.94
CA ALA A 44 -1.49 4.25 3.00
C ALA A 44 -0.87 4.80 4.30
N TYR A 45 0.31 4.31 4.69
CA TYR A 45 1.04 4.83 5.85
C TYR A 45 1.36 6.32 5.70
N ARG A 46 1.82 6.77 4.52
CA ARG A 46 2.12 8.18 4.27
C ARG A 46 0.86 9.05 4.34
N LEU A 47 -0.23 8.61 3.73
CA LEU A 47 -1.51 9.32 3.81
C LEU A 47 -1.99 9.44 5.26
N CYS A 48 -1.90 8.35 6.02
CA CYS A 48 -2.27 8.30 7.42
C CYS A 48 -1.41 9.26 8.27
N GLY A 49 -0.11 9.31 8.04
CA GLY A 49 0.77 10.24 8.75
C GLY A 49 0.49 11.70 8.38
N ALA A 50 0.18 12.00 7.12
CA ALA A 50 -0.24 13.34 6.70
C ALA A 50 -1.53 13.77 7.43
N LEU A 51 -2.51 12.86 7.58
CA LEU A 51 -3.71 13.07 8.38
C LEU A 51 -3.39 13.26 9.87
N TYR A 52 -2.50 12.44 10.44
CA TYR A 52 -2.04 12.53 11.83
C TYR A 52 -1.35 13.86 12.16
N HIS A 53 -0.57 14.39 11.22
CA HIS A 53 0.15 15.65 11.40
C HIS A 53 -0.65 16.89 10.97
N GLY A 54 -1.69 16.74 10.14
CA GLY A 54 -2.63 17.80 9.75
C GLY A 54 -3.62 18.23 10.84
N ARG A 55 -4.60 19.09 10.48
CA ARG A 55 -5.55 19.72 11.44
C ARG A 55 -6.53 18.76 12.13
N THR A 56 -6.69 17.54 11.65
CA THR A 56 -7.67 16.58 12.20
C THR A 56 -7.25 16.02 13.56
N LEU A 57 -5.98 16.13 13.97
CA LEU A 57 -5.46 15.45 15.16
C LEU A 57 -4.77 16.26 16.28
N PRO A 58 -4.72 17.61 16.35
CA PRO A 58 -4.40 18.27 17.62
C PRO A 58 -5.34 17.83 18.78
N PRO A 59 -6.67 17.65 18.58
CA PRO A 59 -7.54 17.04 19.59
C PRO A 59 -7.26 15.56 19.82
N ALA A 60 -6.72 14.84 18.83
CA ALA A 60 -6.43 13.42 18.97
C ALA A 60 -5.14 13.09 19.71
N ARG A 61 -4.24 14.07 19.78
CA ARG A 61 -3.13 14.06 20.73
C ARG A 61 -3.58 14.38 22.16
N GLN A 62 -4.81 14.88 22.36
CA GLN A 62 -5.34 15.16 23.70
C GLN A 62 -6.01 13.93 24.32
N PRO A 63 -5.69 13.60 25.58
CA PRO A 63 -6.39 12.55 26.33
C PRO A 63 -7.88 12.85 26.43
N GLY A 64 -8.75 11.87 26.12
CA GLY A 64 -10.20 11.95 26.31
C GLY A 64 -11.05 12.02 25.04
N ASN A 65 -10.43 12.29 23.88
CA ASN A 65 -11.15 12.29 22.60
C ASN A 65 -11.13 10.93 21.89
N TRP A 66 -10.26 10.00 22.32
CA TRP A 66 -10.01 8.73 21.63
C TRP A 66 -9.79 7.58 22.60
N PRO A 67 -10.06 6.33 22.18
CA PRO A 67 -9.54 5.16 22.85
C PRO A 67 -8.03 5.27 23.02
N GLU A 68 -7.54 5.04 24.24
CA GLU A 68 -6.11 5.14 24.57
C GLU A 68 -5.25 4.25 23.66
N GLU A 69 -5.77 3.09 23.28
CA GLU A 69 -5.11 2.13 22.40
C GLU A 69 -4.81 2.70 21.00
N THR A 70 -5.81 3.33 20.37
CA THR A 70 -5.66 4.01 19.07
C THR A 70 -4.66 5.16 19.18
N ARG A 71 -4.75 5.97 20.25
CA ARG A 71 -3.84 7.10 20.47
C ARG A 71 -2.38 6.65 20.59
N VAL A 72 -2.13 5.57 21.34
CA VAL A 72 -0.79 5.00 21.52
C VAL A 72 -0.27 4.47 20.18
N ARG A 73 -1.06 3.69 19.42
CA ARG A 73 -0.64 3.19 18.10
C ARG A 73 -0.28 4.29 17.11
N LEU A 74 -1.15 5.30 16.98
CA LEU A 74 -0.91 6.42 16.05
C LEU A 74 0.33 7.21 16.46
N LYS A 75 0.55 7.40 17.77
CA LYS A 75 1.76 8.05 18.29
C LYS A 75 3.01 7.24 17.97
N GLU A 76 3.00 5.93 18.25
CA GLU A 76 4.14 5.04 17.97
C GLU A 76 4.47 4.99 16.47
N ALA A 77 3.45 5.03 15.60
CA ALA A 77 3.64 5.02 14.16
C ALA A 77 4.18 6.35 13.62
N PHE A 78 3.62 7.49 14.04
CA PHE A 78 3.86 8.77 13.35
C PHE A 78 4.77 9.76 14.11
N GLU A 79 4.92 9.64 15.43
CA GLU A 79 5.91 10.43 16.18
C GLU A 79 7.31 9.78 16.15
N THR A 80 7.68 9.20 15.01
CA THR A 80 9.04 8.71 14.78
C THR A 80 10.01 9.89 14.69
N SER A 81 11.09 9.81 15.44
CA SER A 81 12.07 10.89 15.64
C SER A 81 13.32 10.73 14.77
N SER A 82 13.45 9.59 14.09
CA SER A 82 14.63 9.24 13.29
C SER A 82 14.31 8.36 12.09
N LEU A 83 15.20 8.35 11.11
CA LEU A 83 15.14 7.46 9.96
C LEU A 83 15.24 5.98 10.38
N GLU A 84 16.00 5.71 11.44
CA GLU A 84 16.19 4.37 11.98
C GLU A 84 14.87 3.80 12.52
N GLU A 85 14.08 4.62 13.22
CA GLU A 85 12.74 4.23 13.71
C GLU A 85 11.77 3.96 12.55
N TYR A 86 11.76 4.84 11.54
CA TYR A 86 10.99 4.62 10.32
C TYR A 86 11.36 3.30 9.63
N LYS A 87 12.67 3.06 9.42
CA LYS A 87 13.14 1.80 8.82
C LYS A 87 12.82 0.59 9.68
N ALA A 88 12.87 0.72 11.00
CA ALA A 88 12.53 -0.36 11.92
C ALA A 88 11.03 -0.73 11.82
N PHE A 89 10.16 0.26 11.63
CA PHE A 89 8.73 0.04 11.42
C PHE A 89 8.45 -0.81 10.17
N PHE A 90 9.13 -0.53 9.06
CA PHE A 90 8.99 -1.27 7.79
C PHE A 90 9.88 -2.52 7.68
N ALA A 91 10.81 -2.75 8.62
CA ALA A 91 11.80 -3.81 8.52
C ALA A 91 11.20 -5.22 8.32
N PRO A 92 10.10 -5.62 8.99
CA PRO A 92 9.48 -6.92 8.77
C PRO A 92 9.01 -7.10 7.31
N LEU A 93 8.28 -6.12 6.78
CA LEU A 93 7.80 -6.15 5.39
C LEU A 93 8.95 -6.12 4.38
N ALA A 94 9.96 -5.27 4.61
CA ALA A 94 11.13 -5.19 3.73
C ALA A 94 11.91 -6.52 3.68
N ALA A 95 12.02 -7.23 4.81
CA ALA A 95 12.65 -8.54 4.86
C ALA A 95 11.85 -9.59 4.07
N ILE A 96 10.52 -9.57 4.17
CA ILE A 96 9.63 -10.45 3.39
C ILE A 96 9.79 -10.16 1.90
N LEU A 97 9.72 -8.89 1.49
CA LEU A 97 9.88 -8.49 0.10
C LEU A 97 11.22 -8.90 -0.50
N HIS A 98 12.30 -8.73 0.25
CA HIS A 98 13.63 -9.13 -0.21
C HIS A 98 13.66 -10.63 -0.52
N ARG A 99 13.12 -11.45 0.39
CA ARG A 99 13.02 -12.90 0.20
C ARG A 99 12.10 -13.29 -0.96
N LEU A 100 10.99 -12.59 -1.14
CA LEU A 100 10.08 -12.80 -2.28
C LEU A 100 10.76 -12.47 -3.61
N THR A 101 11.56 -11.40 -3.65
CA THR A 101 12.33 -11.00 -4.84
C THR A 101 13.40 -12.04 -5.20
N ASP A 102 14.11 -12.57 -4.20
CA ASP A 102 15.08 -13.65 -4.39
C ASP A 102 14.40 -14.91 -4.93
N LEU A 103 13.28 -15.33 -4.32
CA LEU A 103 12.49 -16.48 -4.79
C LEU A 103 11.94 -16.28 -6.21
N ARG A 104 11.56 -15.05 -6.58
CA ARG A 104 11.14 -14.72 -7.93
C ARG A 104 12.24 -15.00 -8.95
N THR A 105 13.48 -14.66 -8.59
CA THR A 105 14.65 -14.96 -9.42
C THR A 105 14.87 -16.47 -9.52
N ASP A 106 14.74 -17.20 -8.41
CA ASP A 106 14.86 -18.66 -8.38
C ASP A 106 13.77 -19.36 -9.22
N ILE A 107 12.53 -18.88 -9.18
CA ILE A 107 11.42 -19.37 -10.02
C ILE A 107 11.76 -19.22 -11.51
N LYS A 108 12.24 -18.05 -11.92
CA LYS A 108 12.66 -17.80 -13.31
C LYS A 108 13.78 -18.75 -13.74
N LEU A 109 14.78 -18.95 -12.88
CA LEU A 109 15.88 -19.88 -13.15
C LEU A 109 15.42 -21.34 -13.19
N ALA A 110 14.51 -21.75 -12.29
CA ALA A 110 13.92 -23.08 -12.26
C ALA A 110 13.04 -23.37 -13.48
N GLY A 111 12.33 -22.37 -14.00
CA GLY A 111 11.54 -22.50 -15.23
C GLY A 111 12.40 -22.72 -16.49
N CYS A 112 13.62 -22.14 -16.51
CA CYS A 112 14.50 -22.16 -17.68
C CYS A 112 15.52 -23.31 -17.69
N THR A 113 15.90 -23.87 -16.54
CA THR A 113 17.04 -24.79 -16.43
C THR A 113 16.68 -26.14 -15.80
N GLY A 114 17.54 -27.15 -15.97
CA GLY A 114 17.40 -28.47 -15.35
C GLY A 114 16.39 -29.40 -16.01
N THR A 115 16.45 -30.66 -15.61
CA THR A 115 15.53 -31.74 -16.01
C THR A 115 14.17 -31.59 -15.33
N THR A 116 13.12 -32.22 -15.88
CA THR A 116 11.77 -32.21 -15.29
C THR A 116 11.76 -32.65 -13.83
N ALA A 117 12.59 -33.62 -13.46
CA ALA A 117 12.72 -34.13 -12.10
C ALA A 117 13.37 -33.14 -11.14
N GLU A 118 14.43 -32.45 -11.57
CA GLU A 118 15.07 -31.39 -10.78
C GLU A 118 14.13 -30.21 -10.54
N ARG A 119 13.33 -29.84 -11.56
CA ARG A 119 12.34 -28.78 -11.41
C ARG A 119 11.22 -29.17 -10.44
N LEU A 120 10.71 -30.40 -10.54
CA LEU A 120 9.70 -30.88 -9.59
C LEU A 120 10.24 -30.95 -8.17
N TYR A 121 11.51 -31.33 -7.99
CA TYR A 121 12.15 -31.31 -6.68
C TYR A 121 12.22 -29.89 -6.11
N ARG A 122 12.72 -28.91 -6.88
CA ARG A 122 12.78 -27.50 -6.46
C ARG A 122 11.41 -26.92 -6.13
N LEU A 123 10.37 -27.32 -6.88
CA LEU A 123 9.00 -26.88 -6.63
C LEU A 123 8.53 -27.19 -5.19
N ARG A 124 8.99 -28.31 -4.61
CA ARG A 124 8.64 -28.72 -3.24
C ARG A 124 9.18 -27.76 -2.18
N GLU A 125 10.23 -27.01 -2.50
CA GLU A 125 10.82 -26.02 -1.60
C GLU A 125 10.25 -24.63 -1.90
N ILE A 126 10.15 -24.27 -3.17
CA ILE A 126 9.70 -22.94 -3.61
C ILE A 126 8.25 -22.67 -3.20
N VAL A 127 7.32 -23.55 -3.57
CA VAL A 127 5.87 -23.28 -3.40
C VAL A 127 5.49 -23.10 -1.93
N PRO A 128 5.89 -23.97 -0.99
CA PRO A 128 5.58 -23.76 0.43
C PRO A 128 6.24 -22.51 1.00
N THR A 129 7.44 -22.17 0.53
CA THR A 129 8.14 -20.96 1.00
C THR A 129 7.45 -19.69 0.53
N VAL A 130 7.01 -19.64 -0.73
CA VAL A 130 6.21 -18.53 -1.25
C VAL A 130 4.90 -18.41 -0.47
N GLN A 131 4.18 -19.51 -0.28
CA GLN A 131 2.92 -19.50 0.49
C GLN A 131 3.13 -18.98 1.92
N GLN A 132 4.19 -19.42 2.60
CA GLN A 132 4.49 -18.95 3.95
C GLN A 132 4.79 -17.45 3.95
N LEU A 133 5.62 -16.96 3.04
CA LEU A 133 5.95 -15.53 2.96
C LEU A 133 4.75 -14.66 2.59
N CYS A 134 3.85 -15.13 1.73
CA CYS A 134 2.59 -14.43 1.46
C CYS A 134 1.69 -14.38 2.71
N ASN A 135 1.64 -15.46 3.50
CA ASN A 135 0.90 -15.45 4.78
C ASN A 135 1.53 -14.49 5.80
N ASP A 136 2.86 -14.49 5.90
CA ASP A 136 3.60 -13.57 6.77
C ASP A 136 3.36 -12.11 6.34
N PHE A 137 3.34 -11.85 5.03
CA PHE A 137 3.01 -10.53 4.47
C PHE A 137 1.60 -10.08 4.86
N GLU A 138 0.62 -10.96 4.69
CA GLU A 138 -0.78 -10.69 5.06
C GLU A 138 -0.95 -10.43 6.56
N GLU A 139 -0.18 -11.10 7.41
CA GLU A 139 -0.18 -10.83 8.86
C GLU A 139 0.40 -9.46 9.19
N GLU A 140 1.51 -9.07 8.54
CA GLU A 140 2.09 -7.74 8.70
C GLU A 140 1.21 -6.64 8.12
N ARG A 141 0.56 -6.86 6.97
CA ARG A 141 -0.36 -5.91 6.33
C ARG A 141 -1.51 -5.50 7.25
N LYS A 142 -2.05 -6.44 8.04
CA LYS A 142 -3.14 -6.13 8.99
C LYS A 142 -2.79 -5.00 9.96
N LYS A 143 -1.52 -4.80 10.30
CA LYS A 143 -1.08 -3.70 11.16
C LYS A 143 -1.29 -2.34 10.47
N PHE A 144 -1.07 -2.29 9.16
CA PHE A 144 -1.34 -1.11 8.33
C PHE A 144 -2.83 -0.89 8.14
N ASP A 145 -3.61 -1.96 7.92
CA ASP A 145 -5.07 -1.86 7.82
C ASP A 145 -5.69 -1.27 9.10
N ILE A 146 -5.20 -1.71 10.28
CA ILE A 146 -5.62 -1.15 11.58
C ILE A 146 -5.22 0.33 11.68
N LEU A 147 -3.98 0.68 11.29
CA LEU A 147 -3.50 2.06 11.34
C LEU A 147 -4.31 2.98 10.41
N GLN A 148 -4.65 2.49 9.23
CA GLN A 148 -5.49 3.19 8.27
C GLN A 148 -6.90 3.39 8.82
N HIS A 149 -7.51 2.33 9.35
CA HIS A 149 -8.83 2.43 9.97
C HIS A 149 -8.85 3.41 11.15
N ASP A 150 -7.81 3.39 12.00
CA ASP A 150 -7.64 4.34 13.09
C ASP A 150 -7.59 5.79 12.55
N CYS A 151 -6.85 6.04 11.46
CA CYS A 151 -6.76 7.38 10.85
C CYS A 151 -8.06 7.84 10.20
N GLU A 152 -8.76 6.97 9.47
CA GLU A 152 -10.06 7.26 8.85
C GLU A 152 -11.14 7.54 9.88
N THR A 153 -11.17 6.76 10.96
CA THR A 153 -12.09 7.01 12.09
C THR A 153 -11.84 8.39 12.68
N VAL A 154 -10.57 8.81 12.76
CA VAL A 154 -10.24 10.13 13.26
C VAL A 154 -10.61 11.25 12.29
N SER A 155 -10.40 11.05 10.98
CA SER A 155 -10.73 12.06 9.97
C SER A 155 -12.24 12.33 9.89
N GLN A 156 -13.07 11.30 10.00
CA GLN A 156 -14.55 11.40 9.95
C GLN A 156 -15.16 12.17 11.14
N ILE A 157 -14.52 12.12 12.31
CA ILE A 157 -15.00 12.84 13.51
C ILE A 157 -14.50 14.29 13.50
N GLY A 158 -13.36 14.54 12.85
CA GLY A 158 -12.80 15.88 12.67
C GLY A 158 -13.46 16.72 11.58
N SER A 159 -14.33 16.15 10.74
CA SER A 159 -15.03 16.85 9.65
C SER A 159 -16.21 17.74 10.12
N VAL A 160 -16.13 18.28 11.35
CA VAL A 160 -17.07 19.28 11.85
C VAL A 160 -16.69 20.65 11.27
N SER A 161 -17.33 21.02 10.15
CA SER A 161 -17.42 22.34 9.54
C SER A 161 -16.09 23.09 9.34
N ILE A 162 -15.47 22.88 8.18
CA ILE A 162 -14.32 23.66 7.71
C ILE A 162 -14.85 24.96 7.08
N ALA A 163 -14.79 26.06 7.83
CA ALA A 163 -14.71 27.38 7.22
C ALA A 163 -13.27 27.58 6.68
N ASP A 164 -13.18 28.15 5.48
CA ASP A 164 -12.08 28.20 4.50
C ASP A 164 -10.66 28.57 5.02
N ASP A 165 -10.53 29.24 6.16
CA ASP A 165 -9.39 30.11 6.43
C ASP A 165 -8.08 29.39 6.83
N GLY A 166 -8.01 28.06 6.78
CA GLY A 166 -6.86 27.31 7.30
C GLY A 166 -6.32 26.19 6.43
N PHE A 167 -6.93 25.87 5.29
CA PHE A 167 -6.54 24.72 4.46
C PHE A 167 -5.10 24.82 3.95
N ILE A 168 -4.66 26.03 3.57
CA ILE A 168 -3.32 26.25 3.00
C ILE A 168 -2.20 25.91 4.00
N ASP A 169 -2.32 26.35 5.26
CA ASP A 169 -1.31 26.05 6.28
C ASP A 169 -1.31 24.57 6.70
N GLN A 170 -2.45 23.88 6.55
CA GLN A 170 -2.56 22.43 6.78
C GLN A 170 -1.90 21.63 5.69
N TYR A 171 -2.19 21.97 4.43
CA TYR A 171 -1.54 21.41 3.27
C TYR A 171 -0.03 21.59 3.36
N ARG A 172 0.44 22.77 3.77
CA ARG A 172 1.86 23.04 4.03
C ARG A 172 2.44 22.18 5.14
N THR A 173 1.75 22.01 6.28
CA THR A 173 2.25 21.19 7.40
C THR A 173 2.33 19.70 7.02
N ALA A 174 1.31 19.19 6.34
CA ALA A 174 1.29 17.82 5.82
C ALA A 174 2.39 17.62 4.75
N ASN A 175 2.57 18.61 3.87
CA ASN A 175 3.68 18.60 2.91
C ASN A 175 5.03 18.64 3.61
N ASP A 176 5.26 19.53 4.57
CA ASP A 176 6.52 19.64 5.29
C ASP A 176 6.88 18.34 6.02
N TRP A 177 5.89 17.66 6.60
CA TRP A 177 6.09 16.32 7.17
C TRP A 177 6.42 15.28 6.08
N ALA A 178 5.66 15.25 4.99
CA ALA A 178 5.94 14.34 3.87
C ALA A 178 7.36 14.58 3.30
N TRP A 179 7.79 15.84 3.16
CA TRP A 179 9.14 16.28 2.77
C TRP A 179 10.21 15.95 3.81
N SER A 180 9.84 15.81 5.08
CA SER A 180 10.75 15.40 6.15
C SER A 180 11.06 13.90 6.12
N LEU A 181 10.21 13.09 5.47
CA LEU A 181 10.47 11.66 5.33
C LEU A 181 11.69 11.42 4.42
N PRO A 182 12.70 10.66 4.88
CA PRO A 182 13.91 10.42 4.09
C PRO A 182 13.69 9.64 2.79
N GLU A 183 12.55 8.98 2.65
CA GLU A 183 12.10 8.27 1.45
C GLU A 183 11.62 9.26 0.39
N THR A 184 10.83 10.27 0.78
CA THR A 184 10.42 11.39 -0.10
C THR A 184 11.64 12.15 -0.61
N GLN A 185 12.62 12.41 0.27
CA GLN A 185 13.89 13.04 -0.11
C GLN A 185 14.70 12.19 -1.11
N ARG A 186 14.66 10.86 -0.97
CA ARG A 186 15.30 9.92 -1.91
C ARG A 186 14.58 9.85 -3.24
N ALA A 187 13.25 9.81 -3.26
CA ALA A 187 12.44 9.78 -4.48
C ALA A 187 12.73 10.99 -5.39
N VAL A 188 12.80 12.18 -4.79
CA VAL A 188 13.16 13.43 -5.48
C VAL A 188 14.59 13.41 -6.02
N THR A 189 15.53 12.83 -5.28
CA THR A 189 16.95 12.77 -5.68
C THR A 189 17.21 11.76 -6.82
N VAL A 190 16.43 10.68 -6.89
CA VAL A 190 16.65 9.58 -7.86
C VAL A 190 15.94 9.83 -9.21
N GLY A 191 15.10 10.86 -9.31
CA GLY A 191 14.58 11.33 -10.61
C GLY A 191 13.54 10.39 -11.24
N GLY A 192 12.55 9.96 -10.45
CA GLY A 192 11.33 9.33 -10.95
C GLY A 192 11.35 7.79 -10.96
N ARG A 193 10.53 7.22 -10.09
CA ARG A 193 9.71 6.04 -10.39
C ARG A 193 8.26 6.40 -10.11
N SER A 194 7.34 5.64 -10.69
CA SER A 194 5.88 5.77 -10.75
C SER A 194 5.12 5.88 -9.41
N LEU A 195 5.78 6.28 -8.33
CA LEU A 195 5.27 6.33 -6.97
C LEU A 195 4.74 7.72 -6.55
N ASP A 196 4.82 8.70 -7.45
CA ASP A 196 4.28 10.03 -7.22
C ASP A 196 3.34 10.38 -8.39
N ALA A 197 2.12 9.86 -8.38
CA ALA A 197 1.02 10.52 -9.10
C ALA A 197 0.18 11.26 -8.06
N VAL A 198 -0.30 10.55 -7.04
CA VAL A 198 -1.07 11.12 -5.93
C VAL A 198 -0.22 12.05 -5.06
N THR A 199 0.99 11.64 -4.68
CA THR A 199 1.90 12.52 -3.93
C THR A 199 2.40 13.67 -4.80
N PHE A 200 2.70 13.49 -6.10
CA PHE A 200 3.08 14.61 -6.99
C PHE A 200 1.91 15.59 -7.22
N ASP A 201 0.70 15.08 -7.40
CA ASP A 201 -0.51 15.90 -7.52
C ASP A 201 -0.77 16.63 -6.18
N LEU A 202 -0.60 16.01 -5.02
CA LEU A 202 -0.64 16.66 -3.69
C LEU A 202 0.64 17.45 -3.31
N LEU A 203 1.72 17.38 -4.08
CA LEU A 203 2.99 18.09 -3.83
C LEU A 203 3.10 19.34 -4.69
N PHE A 204 2.55 19.28 -5.90
CA PHE A 204 2.65 20.33 -6.93
C PHE A 204 1.30 20.92 -7.31
N ALA A 205 0.17 20.40 -6.80
CA ALA A 205 -1.06 21.15 -6.91
C ALA A 205 -0.94 22.44 -6.12
N ASP A 206 -1.29 23.52 -6.81
CA ASP A 206 -1.50 24.80 -6.17
C ASP A 206 -2.65 24.63 -5.16
N PRO A 207 -2.41 24.83 -3.85
CA PRO A 207 -3.44 24.63 -2.84
C PRO A 207 -4.69 25.48 -3.10
N GLU A 208 -4.57 26.62 -3.79
CA GLU A 208 -5.72 27.42 -4.23
C GLU A 208 -6.53 26.75 -5.36
N LYS A 209 -5.88 25.99 -6.25
CA LYS A 209 -6.57 25.23 -7.31
C LYS A 209 -7.26 23.98 -6.81
N VAL A 210 -6.69 23.29 -5.82
CA VAL A 210 -7.35 22.12 -5.18
C VAL A 210 -8.63 22.56 -4.49
N LEU A 211 -8.58 23.69 -3.77
CA LEU A 211 -9.74 24.32 -3.14
C LEU A 211 -10.82 24.71 -4.17
N HIS A 212 -10.43 25.35 -5.27
CA HIS A 212 -11.36 25.77 -6.32
C HIS A 212 -12.08 24.56 -6.95
N ASN A 213 -11.37 23.48 -7.24
CA ASN A 213 -11.95 22.27 -7.82
C ASN A 213 -12.92 21.56 -6.86
N LEU A 214 -12.64 21.56 -5.55
CA LEU A 214 -13.51 20.96 -4.53
C LEU A 214 -14.79 21.77 -4.28
N VAL A 215 -14.76 23.09 -4.48
CA VAL A 215 -15.92 23.97 -4.32
C VAL A 215 -16.80 23.97 -5.57
N GLU A 216 -16.24 23.76 -6.76
CA GLU A 216 -17.00 23.73 -8.03
C GLU A 216 -17.74 22.40 -8.27
N GLU A 217 -17.30 21.26 -7.72
CA GLU A 217 -18.00 19.98 -7.88
C GLU A 217 -19.29 19.85 -7.05
N ASP A 218 -19.50 20.70 -6.05
CA ASP A 218 -20.72 20.72 -5.20
C ASP A 218 -21.83 21.65 -5.73
N VAL A 219 -21.68 22.26 -6.92
CA VAL A 219 -22.69 23.14 -7.54
C VAL A 219 -23.25 22.52 -8.83
N ASP A 220 -23.86 21.33 -8.72
CA ASP A 220 -24.95 20.96 -9.63
C ASP A 220 -26.26 21.02 -8.83
N VAL A 221 -26.64 22.26 -8.48
CA VAL A 221 -27.99 22.56 -8.01
C VAL A 221 -28.88 22.39 -9.23
N GLY A 222 -29.44 21.19 -9.37
CA GLY A 222 -30.40 20.87 -10.42
C GLY A 222 -31.44 21.97 -10.52
N GLU A 223 -31.37 22.73 -11.62
CA GLU A 223 -32.39 23.70 -11.97
C GLU A 223 -33.71 22.94 -12.11
N ASP A 224 -34.65 23.29 -11.25
CA ASP A 224 -36.04 22.85 -11.27
C ASP A 224 -36.59 22.94 -12.70
N MET A 225 -36.76 21.78 -13.34
CA MET A 225 -37.58 21.68 -14.54
C MET A 225 -39.05 21.86 -14.13
N ASP A 226 -39.58 23.05 -14.36
CA ASP A 226 -41.02 23.34 -14.34
C ASP A 226 -41.76 22.37 -15.30
N VAL A 227 -42.41 21.36 -14.74
CA VAL A 227 -43.37 20.53 -15.46
C VAL A 227 -44.71 21.27 -15.44
N GLU A 228 -45.01 22.02 -16.50
CA GLU A 228 -46.37 22.53 -16.75
C GLU A 228 -47.32 21.34 -16.96
N GLU A 229 -48.11 21.02 -15.92
CA GLU A 229 -49.29 20.16 -16.05
C GLU A 229 -50.38 20.88 -16.85
N GLY A 230 -50.51 20.49 -18.12
CA GLY A 230 -51.72 20.74 -18.91
C GLY A 230 -52.87 19.88 -18.38
N ILE A 231 -53.73 20.45 -17.55
CA ILE A 231 -55.04 19.88 -17.21
C ILE A 231 -56.06 20.40 -18.23
N ASP A 232 -56.53 19.51 -19.10
CA ASP A 232 -57.69 19.72 -19.97
C ASP A 232 -58.97 19.38 -19.18
N TRP A 233 -59.86 20.37 -19.01
CA TRP A 233 -61.31 20.21 -18.78
C TRP A 233 -62.08 21.37 -19.40
#